data_AF-A0A266QBH2-F1
#
_entry.id   AF-A0A266QBH2-F1
#
_cell.length_a   1.000
_cell.length_b   1.000
_cell.length_c   1.000
_cell.angle_alpha   90.00
_cell.angle_beta   90.00
_cell.angle_gamma   90.00
#
_symmetry.space_group_name_H-M   'P 1'
#
loop_
_entity.id
_entity.type
_entity.pdbx_description
1 polymer ?
#
loop_
_entity_poly.entity_id
_entity_poly.type
_entity_poly.pdbx_seq_one_letter_code
_entity_poly.pdbx_strand_id
1 'polypeptide(L)'
;MNLLKVEQAAFRAIEKFLNQNVVDVKEPPIQSILTQLEFIAHCASQGQNPRNSLPEGRSFTYGIISSREFSSPEELELKKYLTAVDEELYPESYGS
;
A
#
# COMPACT_ATOMS: atom_id res chain seq x y z
N MET A 1 -4.57 14.94 1.21
CA MET A 1 -3.71 13.87 1.75
C MET A 1 -3.13 14.31 3.09
N ASN A 2 -3.20 13.46 4.12
CA ASN A 2 -2.57 13.70 5.42
C ASN A 2 -1.38 12.73 5.57
N LEU A 3 -0.14 13.26 5.61
CA LEU A 3 1.06 12.43 5.57
C LEU A 3 1.18 11.49 6.78
N LEU A 4 0.77 11.92 7.98
CA LEU A 4 0.76 11.04 9.15
C LEU A 4 -0.20 9.86 8.97
N LYS A 5 -1.37 10.10 8.37
CA LYS A 5 -2.32 9.01 8.09
C LYS A 5 -1.82 8.07 7.00
N VAL A 6 -1.16 8.60 5.97
CA VAL A 6 -0.52 7.79 4.91
C VAL A 6 0.56 6.88 5.51
N GLU A 7 1.44 7.43 6.35
CA GLU A 7 2.47 6.67 7.05
C GLU A 7 1.85 5.55 7.90
N GLN A 8 0.86 5.88 8.74
CA GLN A 8 0.19 4.92 9.61
C GLN A 8 -0.54 3.83 8.82
N ALA A 9 -1.22 4.18 7.73
CA ALA A 9 -1.90 3.22 6.88
C ALA A 9 -0.89 2.26 6.22
N ALA A 10 0.24 2.78 5.72
CA ALA A 10 1.27 1.98 5.08
C ALA A 10 1.94 1.02 6.07
N PHE A 11 2.32 1.49 7.27
CA PHE A 11 2.86 0.61 8.30
C PHE A 11 1.89 -0.48 8.73
N ARG A 12 0.61 -0.13 8.93
CA ARG A 12 -0.42 -1.11 9.27
C ARG A 12 -0.59 -2.17 8.19
N ALA A 13 -0.51 -1.78 6.91
CA ALA A 13 -0.54 -2.73 5.80
C ALA A 13 0.69 -3.66 5.83
N ILE A 14 1.89 -3.12 6.00
CA ILE A 14 3.14 -3.92 6.12
C ILE A 14 3.02 -4.94 7.26
N GLU A 15 2.62 -4.50 8.46
CA GLU A 15 2.47 -5.40 9.60
C GLU A 15 1.49 -6.55 9.34
N LYS A 16 0.40 -6.28 8.60
CA LYS A 16 -0.59 -7.31 8.27
C LYS A 16 -0.05 -8.34 7.29
N PHE A 17 0.67 -7.89 6.27
CA PHE A 17 1.33 -8.77 5.32
C PHE A 17 2.39 -9.67 6.00
N LEU A 18 3.15 -9.12 6.95
CA LEU A 18 4.19 -9.87 7.64
C LEU A 18 3.65 -10.84 8.72
N ASN A 19 2.55 -10.50 9.39
CA ASN A 19 2.10 -11.25 10.58
C ASN A 19 0.97 -12.25 10.32
N GLN A 20 0.19 -12.12 9.23
CA GLN A 20 -1.00 -12.96 9.04
C GLN A 20 -0.71 -14.33 8.41
N ASN A 21 0.49 -14.57 7.86
CA ASN A 21 0.85 -15.82 7.16
C ASN A 21 -0.17 -16.24 6.07
N VAL A 22 -0.89 -15.27 5.51
CA VAL A 22 -1.91 -15.48 4.47
C VAL A 22 -1.26 -15.54 3.08
N VAL A 23 -0.18 -14.81 2.89
CA VAL A 23 0.61 -14.75 1.65
C VAL A 23 2.05 -15.14 1.95
N ASP A 24 2.75 -15.74 0.98
CA ASP A 24 4.19 -15.94 1.11
C ASP A 24 4.92 -14.64 0.78
N VAL A 25 5.50 -14.01 1.80
CA VAL A 25 6.25 -12.74 1.68
C VAL A 25 7.50 -12.85 0.79
N LYS A 26 7.90 -14.07 0.41
CA LYS A 26 8.98 -14.31 -0.55
C LYS A 26 8.51 -14.31 -2.00
N GLU A 27 7.21 -14.35 -2.25
CA GLU A 27 6.69 -14.28 -3.61
C GLU A 27 6.97 -12.91 -4.23
N PRO A 28 7.48 -12.83 -5.47
CA PRO A 28 7.78 -11.58 -6.15
C PRO A 28 6.64 -10.53 -6.15
N PRO A 29 5.36 -10.88 -6.37
CA PRO A 29 4.28 -9.90 -6.28
C PRO A 29 4.14 -9.30 -4.86
N ILE A 30 4.29 -10.12 -3.83
CA ILE A 30 4.16 -9.69 -2.43
C ILE A 30 5.33 -8.80 -2.04
N GLN A 31 6.56 -9.15 -2.44
CA GLN A 31 7.73 -8.30 -2.28
C GLN A 31 7.56 -6.94 -2.99
N SER A 32 6.95 -6.93 -4.18
CA SER A 32 6.67 -5.70 -4.91
C SER A 32 5.65 -4.82 -4.19
N ILE A 33 4.61 -5.39 -3.60
CA ILE A 33 3.64 -4.67 -2.77
C ILE A 33 4.36 -4.09 -1.54
N LEU A 34 5.10 -4.92 -0.79
CA LEU A 34 5.81 -4.50 0.42
C LEU A 34 6.80 -3.37 0.13
N THR A 35 7.60 -3.48 -0.93
CA THR A 35 8.55 -2.43 -1.33
C THR A 35 7.86 -1.10 -1.60
N GLN A 36 6.68 -1.13 -2.23
CA GLN A 36 5.90 0.09 -2.48
C GLN A 36 5.35 0.68 -1.18
N LEU A 37 4.83 -0.15 -0.27
CA LEU A 37 4.35 0.30 1.03
C LEU A 37 5.47 0.89 1.89
N GLU A 38 6.64 0.26 1.91
CA GLU A 38 7.83 0.76 2.60
C GLU A 38 8.27 2.12 2.06
N PHE A 39 8.28 2.27 0.72
CA PHE A 39 8.57 3.56 0.09
C PHE A 39 7.56 4.64 0.48
N ILE A 40 6.27 4.31 0.48
CA ILE A 40 5.19 5.22 0.88
C ILE A 40 5.38 5.67 2.34
N ALA A 41 5.59 4.72 3.25
CA ALA A 41 5.82 5.01 4.66
C ALA A 41 7.08 5.86 4.86
N HIS A 42 8.18 5.52 4.16
CA HIS A 42 9.43 6.26 4.23
C HIS A 42 9.25 7.71 3.78
N CYS A 43 8.70 7.96 2.60
CA CYS A 43 8.46 9.33 2.12
C CYS A 43 7.56 10.13 3.08
N ALA A 44 6.46 9.53 3.55
CA ALA A 44 5.54 10.17 4.46
C ALA A 44 6.19 10.55 5.81
N SER A 45 7.02 9.65 6.38
CA SER A 45 7.77 9.91 7.62
C SER A 45 8.75 11.09 7.52
N GLN A 46 9.24 11.36 6.30
CA GLN A 46 10.13 12.50 6.00
C GLN A 46 9.36 13.79 5.67
N GLY A 47 8.04 13.79 5.78
CA GLY A 47 7.19 14.92 5.39
C GLY A 47 7.11 15.13 3.88
N GLN A 48 7.49 14.13 3.07
CA GLN A 48 7.45 14.19 1.62
C GLN A 48 6.19 13.52 1.08
N ASN A 49 5.63 14.07 0.01
CA ASN A 49 4.51 13.45 -0.68
C ASN A 49 5.01 12.22 -1.48
N PRO A 50 4.61 10.99 -1.15
CA PRO A 50 5.10 9.79 -1.84
C PRO A 50 4.85 9.79 -3.35
N ARG A 51 3.76 10.44 -3.79
CA ARG A 51 3.40 10.55 -5.21
C ARG A 51 4.37 11.44 -5.98
N ASN A 52 4.86 12.50 -5.33
CA ASN A 52 5.81 13.44 -5.94
C ASN A 52 7.24 12.90 -5.93
N SER A 53 7.51 11.88 -5.10
CA SER A 53 8.79 11.17 -5.06
C SER A 53 8.91 10.09 -6.15
N LEU A 54 7.83 9.80 -6.88
CA LEU A 54 7.87 8.96 -8.07
C LEU A 54 8.33 9.75 -9.30
N PRO A 55 8.96 9.10 -10.29
CA PRO A 55 9.22 9.71 -11.59
C PRO A 55 7.93 10.21 -12.25
N GLU A 56 8.03 11.27 -13.04
CA GLU A 56 6.90 11.86 -13.73
C GLU A 56 6.12 10.80 -14.55
N GLY A 57 4.79 10.82 -14.45
CA GLY A 57 3.90 9.87 -15.12
C GLY A 57 3.84 8.47 -14.50
N ARG A 58 4.47 8.23 -13.35
CA ARG A 58 4.37 6.95 -12.62
C ARG A 58 3.33 7.02 -11.49
N SER A 59 2.82 5.84 -11.14
CA SER A 59 1.86 5.65 -10.04
C SER A 59 2.17 4.34 -9.33
N PHE A 60 1.76 4.23 -8.07
CA PHE A 60 1.84 2.97 -7.35
C PHE A 60 0.91 1.94 -7.98
N THR A 61 1.33 0.67 -7.96
CA THR A 61 0.63 -0.45 -8.61
C THR A 61 0.25 -1.54 -7.62
N TYR A 62 0.49 -1.38 -6.32
CA TYR A 62 0.10 -2.36 -5.28
C TYR A 62 -1.38 -2.77 -5.37
N GLY A 63 -2.29 -1.85 -5.74
CA GLY A 63 -3.71 -2.13 -5.92
C GLY A 63 -4.01 -3.01 -7.14
N ILE A 64 -3.23 -2.83 -8.22
CA ILE A 64 -3.32 -3.67 -9.43
C ILE A 64 -2.76 -5.05 -9.15
N ILE A 65 -1.59 -5.14 -8.50
CA ILE A 65 -0.93 -6.40 -8.16
C ILE A 65 -1.87 -7.21 -7.25
N SER A 66 -2.31 -6.65 -6.12
CA SER A 66 -3.23 -7.35 -5.21
C SER A 66 -4.53 -7.79 -5.87
N SER A 67 -5.08 -7.02 -6.83
CA SER A 67 -6.28 -7.43 -7.55
C SER A 67 -6.10 -8.63 -8.49
N ARG A 68 -4.85 -8.95 -8.87
CA ARG A 68 -4.52 -10.11 -9.71
C ARG A 68 -4.14 -11.33 -8.88
N GLU A 69 -3.42 -11.11 -7.79
CA GLU A 69 -2.85 -12.20 -7.00
C GLU A 69 -3.82 -12.71 -5.92
N PHE A 70 -4.65 -11.82 -5.35
CA PHE A 70 -5.50 -12.19 -4.21
C PHE A 70 -6.85 -12.75 -4.68
N SER A 71 -7.14 -13.99 -4.29
CA SER A 71 -8.33 -14.72 -4.73
C SER A 71 -9.10 -15.40 -3.60
N SER A 72 -8.46 -15.66 -2.47
CA SER A 72 -9.09 -16.24 -1.27
C SER A 72 -9.69 -15.16 -0.35
N PRO A 73 -10.70 -15.51 0.47
CA PRO A 73 -11.28 -14.59 1.45
C PRO A 73 -10.25 -13.93 2.37
N GLU A 74 -9.25 -14.69 2.81
CA GLU A 74 -8.18 -14.21 3.70
C GLU A 74 -7.29 -13.19 3.00
N GLU A 75 -6.96 -13.40 1.73
CA GLU A 75 -6.19 -12.43 0.93
C GLU A 75 -7.02 -11.18 0.61
N LEU A 76 -8.34 -11.32 0.43
CA LEU A 76 -9.23 -10.17 0.26
C LEU A 76 -9.31 -9.31 1.52
N GLU A 77 -9.14 -9.88 2.72
CA GLU A 77 -8.97 -9.07 3.94
C GLU A 77 -7.69 -8.25 3.92
N LEU A 78 -6.58 -8.78 3.36
CA LEU A 78 -5.34 -8.00 3.17
C LEU A 78 -5.56 -6.80 2.25
N LYS A 79 -6.39 -6.97 1.21
CA LYS A 79 -6.72 -5.90 0.26
C LYS A 79 -7.33 -4.67 0.94
N LYS A 80 -8.06 -4.83 2.04
CA LYS A 80 -8.64 -3.70 2.79
C LYS A 80 -7.58 -2.75 3.34
N TYR A 81 -6.41 -3.27 3.73
CA TYR A 81 -5.30 -2.42 4.20
C TYR A 81 -4.66 -1.66 3.04
N LEU A 82 -4.60 -2.26 1.84
CA LEU A 82 -4.15 -1.55 0.64
C LEU A 82 -5.15 -0.47 0.22
N THR A 83 -6.46 -0.73 0.33
CA THR A 83 -7.50 0.27 0.10
C THR A 83 -7.36 1.43 1.09
N ALA A 84 -7.12 1.17 2.37
CA ALA A 84 -6.91 2.25 3.35
C ALA A 84 -5.68 3.11 3.03
N VAL A 85 -4.60 2.50 2.53
CA VAL A 85 -3.43 3.24 2.03
C VAL A 85 -3.81 4.10 0.83
N ASP A 86 -4.61 3.54 -0.09
CA ASP A 86 -5.07 4.22 -1.29
C ASP A 86 -6.01 5.41 -0.98
N GLU A 87 -6.91 5.27 0.00
CA GLU A 87 -7.79 6.35 0.47
C GLU A 87 -7.01 7.54 1.04
N GLU A 88 -5.95 7.26 1.80
CA GLU A 88 -5.14 8.32 2.40
C GLU A 88 -4.19 8.96 1.37
N LEU A 89 -3.66 8.16 0.43
CA LEU A 89 -2.86 8.65 -0.68
C LEU A 89 -3.73 9.49 -1.63
N TYR A 90 -4.86 8.94 -2.09
CA TYR A 90 -5.78 9.45 -3.12
C TYR A 90 -7.14 9.89 -2.60
N PRO A 91 -7.24 10.77 -1.59
CA PRO A 91 -8.52 11.16 -1.02
C PRO A 91 -9.47 11.80 -2.05
N GLU A 92 -8.94 12.43 -3.10
CA GLU A 92 -9.73 12.96 -4.22
C GLU A 92 -10.46 11.89 -5.03
N SER A 93 -9.99 10.63 -5.01
CA SER A 93 -10.64 9.50 -5.69
C SER A 93 -11.73 8.85 -4.86
N TYR A 94 -11.80 9.16 -3.56
CA TYR A 94 -12.74 8.57 -2.59
C TYR A 94 -13.70 9.60 -1.97
N GLY A 95 -13.51 10.89 -2.25
CA GLY A 95 -14.44 11.95 -1.88
C GLY A 95 -15.67 11.95 -2.79
N SER A 96 -16.83 11.60 -2.23
CA SER A 96 -18.15 11.96 -2.76
C SER A 96 -18.59 13.33 -2.26
#